data_AF-A0A7C4NDE5-F1
#
_entry.id   AF-A0A7C4NDE5-F1
#
_cell.length_a   1.000
_cell.length_b   1.000
_cell.length_c   1.000
_cell.angle_alpha   90.00
_cell.angle_beta   90.00
_cell.angle_gamma   90.00
#
_symmetry.space_group_name_H-M   'P 1'
#
loop_
_entity.id
_entity.type
_entity.pdbx_description
1 polymer ?
#
loop_
_entity_poly.entity_id
_entity_poly.type
_entity_poly.pdbx_seq_one_letter_code
_entity_poly.pdbx_strand_id
1 'polypeptide(L)'
;MARHYSLTVGYASFTTIELIESATSIISSTCGIVVSFVIDYLGAIALTCFLFVELAKNFREVMVSISDVASQSVVDRILDNARRYGLKVDKLRVRKILENVYQGDMIVRVSSDKSLEEIHAIIDTVERDLKLSGIDMSIHVEPSIRERRRGKVSFK
;
A
#
# COMPACT_ATOMS: atom_id res chain seq x y z
N MET A 1 -0.79 12.01 -0.78
CA MET A 1 -0.64 12.30 -2.22
C MET A 1 0.58 11.53 -2.70
N ALA A 2 0.42 10.30 -3.17
CA ALA A 2 1.54 9.48 -3.62
C ALA A 2 2.01 10.00 -4.97
N ARG A 3 3.26 10.49 -5.05
CA ARG A 3 3.87 10.88 -6.32
C ARG A 3 3.94 9.63 -7.21
N HIS A 4 3.32 9.69 -8.38
CA HIS A 4 3.62 8.80 -9.48
C HIS A 4 5.10 8.97 -9.84
N TYR A 5 5.97 8.13 -9.29
CA TYR A 5 7.33 8.00 -9.78
C TYR A 5 7.25 7.14 -11.05
N SER A 6 7.15 7.78 -12.21
CA SER A 6 7.40 7.07 -13.46
C SER A 6 8.81 6.47 -13.40
N LEU A 7 9.02 5.30 -14.01
CA LEU A 7 10.34 4.67 -14.09
C LEU A 7 11.44 5.67 -14.49
N THR A 8 11.08 6.63 -15.33
CA THR A 8 11.91 7.77 -15.76
C THR A 8 12.38 8.66 -14.61
N VAL A 9 11.53 8.98 -13.63
CA VAL A 9 11.90 9.83 -12.48
C VAL A 9 12.83 9.08 -11.53
N GLY A 10 12.59 7.79 -11.32
CA GLY A 10 13.50 6.93 -10.55
C GLY A 10 14.88 6.86 -11.20
N TYR A 11 14.92 6.63 -12.52
CA TYR A 11 16.16 6.59 -13.29
C TYR A 11 16.91 7.93 -13.26
N ALA A 12 16.20 9.05 -13.44
CA ALA A 12 16.80 10.38 -13.38
C ALA A 12 17.38 10.69 -12.00
N SER A 13 16.71 10.26 -10.94
CA SER A 13 17.19 10.43 -9.56
C SER A 13 18.47 9.62 -9.33
N PHE A 14 18.51 8.38 -9.82
CA PHE A 14 19.70 7.53 -9.75
C PHE A 14 20.89 8.13 -10.51
N THR A 15 20.70 8.54 -11.76
CA THR A 15 21.75 9.20 -12.55
C THR A 15 22.24 10.50 -11.90
N THR A 16 21.35 11.25 -11.25
CA THR A 16 21.75 12.46 -10.52
C THR A 16 22.67 12.13 -9.34
N ILE A 17 22.37 11.05 -8.60
CA ILE A 17 23.22 10.56 -7.50
C ILE A 17 24.60 10.13 -8.03
N GLU A 18 24.66 9.39 -9.14
CA GLU A 18 25.93 8.96 -9.77
C GLU A 18 26.80 10.16 -10.19
N LEU A 19 26.18 11.22 -10.71
CA LEU A 19 26.88 12.45 -11.08
C LEU A 19 27.44 13.17 -9.84
N ILE A 20 26.65 13.27 -8.76
CA ILE A 20 27.07 13.89 -7.50
C ILE A 20 28.22 13.09 -6.88
N GLU A 21 28.12 11.77 -6.86
CA GLU A 21 29.16 10.87 -6.37
C GLU A 21 30.47 11.07 -7.14
N SER A 22 30.39 11.01 -8.47
CA SER A 22 31.55 11.18 -9.36
C SER A 22 32.21 12.54 -9.17
N ALA A 23 31.42 13.62 -9.16
CA ALA A 23 31.94 14.97 -8.97
C ALA A 23 32.59 15.14 -7.59
N THR A 24 31.94 14.65 -6.54
CA THR A 24 32.46 14.72 -5.16
C THR A 24 33.76 13.95 -5.03
N SER A 25 33.83 12.75 -5.59
CA SER A 25 35.05 11.91 -5.59
C SER A 25 36.21 12.57 -6.33
N ILE A 26 35.96 13.16 -7.51
CA ILE A 26 36.99 13.88 -8.28
C ILE A 26 37.50 15.10 -7.51
N ILE A 27 36.60 15.91 -6.95
CA ILE A 27 36.98 17.12 -6.19
C ILE A 27 37.76 16.73 -4.94
N SER A 28 37.24 15.76 -4.18
CA SER A 28 37.84 15.24 -2.94
C SER A 28 39.25 14.73 -3.17
N SER A 29 39.43 13.84 -4.15
CA SER A 29 40.73 13.26 -4.47
C SER A 29 41.72 14.29 -5.01
N THR A 30 41.28 15.21 -5.86
CA THR A 30 42.14 16.29 -6.39
C THR A 30 42.60 17.22 -5.27
N CYS A 31 41.70 17.65 -4.37
CA CYS A 31 42.07 18.43 -3.19
C CYS A 31 42.94 17.63 -2.21
N GLY A 32 42.71 16.32 -2.13
CA GLY A 32 43.54 15.37 -1.38
C GLY A 32 45.00 15.42 -1.77
N ILE A 33 45.26 15.41 -3.08
CA ILE A 33 46.60 15.44 -3.67
C ILE A 33 47.24 16.82 -3.52
N VAL A 34 46.49 17.89 -3.82
CA VAL A 34 47.04 19.26 -3.89
C VAL A 34 47.21 19.90 -2.52
N VAL A 35 46.30 19.62 -1.58
CA VAL A 35 46.23 20.32 -0.29
C VAL A 35 46.58 19.39 0.87
N SER A 36 45.82 18.30 1.07
CA SER A 36 46.05 17.34 2.16
C SER A 36 45.20 16.09 2.02
N PHE A 37 45.78 14.92 2.29
CA PHE A 37 45.08 13.63 2.29
C PHE A 37 43.87 13.60 3.24
N VAL A 38 43.86 14.45 4.28
CA VAL A 38 42.75 14.53 5.24
C VAL A 38 41.47 15.01 4.56
N ILE A 39 41.57 15.88 3.54
CA ILE A 39 40.41 16.35 2.79
C ILE A 39 39.78 15.20 2.01
N ASP A 40 40.60 14.36 1.39
CA ASP A 40 40.10 13.20 0.66
C ASP A 40 39.38 12.21 1.57
N TYR A 41 39.98 11.94 2.73
CA TYR A 41 39.38 11.07 3.75
C TYR A 41 38.03 11.61 4.26
N LEU A 42 37.94 12.91 4.55
CA LEU A 42 36.68 13.54 4.97
C LEU A 42 35.62 13.53 3.86
N GLY A 43 36.03 13.76 2.61
CA GLY A 43 35.15 13.67 1.44
C GLY A 43 34.58 12.26 1.26
N ALA A 44 35.42 11.23 1.42
CA ALA A 44 34.98 9.84 1.37
C ALA A 44 33.97 9.49 2.49
N ILE A 45 34.20 9.98 3.71
CA ILE A 45 33.23 9.80 4.82
C ILE A 45 31.91 10.50 4.51
N ALA A 46 31.95 11.77 4.08
CA ALA A 46 30.76 12.54 3.76
C ALA A 46 29.94 11.88 2.64
N LEU A 47 30.62 11.41 1.60
CA LEU A 47 30.02 10.70 0.48
C LEU A 47 29.39 9.37 0.94
N THR A 48 30.09 8.60 1.78
CA THR A 48 29.58 7.36 2.35
C THR A 48 28.30 7.60 3.16
N CYS A 49 28.29 8.61 4.02
CA CYS A 49 27.10 8.98 4.80
C CYS A 49 25.94 9.39 3.88
N PHE A 50 26.21 10.20 2.85
CA PHE A 50 25.21 10.60 1.87
C PHE A 50 24.59 9.40 1.14
N LEU A 51 25.44 8.52 0.58
CA LEU A 51 24.99 7.31 -0.12
C LEU A 51 24.18 6.39 0.80
N PHE A 52 24.58 6.24 2.07
CA PHE A 52 23.85 5.43 3.03
C PHE A 52 22.43 5.99 3.30
N VAL A 53 22.29 7.31 3.44
CA VAL A 53 20.99 7.95 3.63
C VAL A 53 20.09 7.75 2.40
N GLU A 54 20.62 7.93 1.19
CA GLU A 54 19.86 7.72 -0.04
C GLU A 54 19.48 6.25 -0.24
N LEU A 55 20.39 5.32 0.07
CA LEU A 55 20.11 3.89 0.06
C LEU A 55 18.96 3.55 1.01
N ALA A 56 18.99 4.05 2.24
CA ALA A 56 17.94 3.77 3.24
C ALA A 56 16.57 4.31 2.80
N LYS A 57 16.51 5.49 2.18
CA LYS A 57 15.28 6.06 1.62
C LYS A 57 14.74 5.21 0.47
N ASN A 58 15.59 4.91 -0.52
CA ASN A 58 15.22 4.12 -1.68
C ASN A 58 14.77 2.72 -1.29
N PHE A 59 15.48 2.09 -0.35
CA PHE A 59 15.11 0.78 0.18
C PHE A 59 13.72 0.81 0.83
N ARG A 60 13.42 1.84 1.62
CA ARG A 60 12.09 2.00 2.23
C ARG A 60 10.99 2.16 1.18
N GLU A 61 11.24 2.94 0.14
CA GLU A 61 10.27 3.14 -0.94
C GLU A 61 10.00 1.85 -1.73
N VAL A 62 11.06 1.10 -2.07
CA VAL A 62 10.95 -0.22 -2.71
C VAL A 62 10.21 -1.20 -1.80
N MET A 63 10.51 -1.21 -0.50
CA MET A 63 9.79 -2.04 0.46
C MET A 63 8.29 -1.71 0.48
N VAL A 64 7.91 -0.43 0.42
CA VAL A 64 6.50 -0.02 0.37
C VAL A 64 5.85 -0.37 -0.97
N SER A 65 6.59 -0.31 -2.08
CA SER A 65 6.04 -0.64 -3.40
C SER A 65 5.83 -2.14 -3.60
N ILE A 66 6.72 -2.96 -3.05
CA ILE A 66 6.61 -4.43 -3.01
C ILE A 66 5.62 -4.88 -1.93
N SER A 67 5.43 -4.08 -0.89
CA SER A 67 4.43 -4.39 0.12
C SER A 67 3.03 -4.33 -0.51
N ASP A 68 2.36 -5.47 -0.48
CA ASP A 68 0.93 -5.66 -0.80
C ASP A 68 -0.01 -4.83 0.10
N VAL A 69 0.46 -3.76 0.75
CA VAL A 69 -0.30 -2.93 1.69
C VAL A 69 -1.15 -1.92 0.92
N ALA A 70 -2.46 -2.04 1.10
CA ALA A 70 -3.40 -1.02 0.63
C ALA A 70 -3.29 0.26 1.48
N SER A 71 -3.43 1.41 0.84
CA SER A 71 -3.43 2.69 1.54
C SER A 71 -4.69 2.85 2.40
N GLN A 72 -4.58 3.58 3.52
CA GLN A 72 -5.71 3.83 4.41
C GLN A 72 -6.89 4.47 3.67
N SER A 73 -6.64 5.35 2.71
CA SER A 73 -7.69 5.96 1.88
C SER A 73 -8.51 4.95 1.07
N VAL A 74 -7.90 3.83 0.66
CA VAL A 74 -8.60 2.76 -0.07
C VAL A 74 -9.47 1.96 0.90
N VAL A 75 -8.94 1.66 2.08
CA VAL A 75 -9.67 1.00 3.17
C VAL A 75 -10.92 1.82 3.53
N ASP A 76 -10.75 3.12 3.76
CA ASP A 76 -11.86 4.03 4.11
C ASP A 76 -12.91 4.08 2.99
N ARG A 77 -12.47 4.14 1.73
CA ARG A 77 -13.38 4.12 0.56
C ARG A 77 -14.22 2.85 0.49
N ILE A 78 -13.65 1.69 0.81
CA ILE A 78 -14.37 0.41 0.83
C ILE A 78 -15.40 0.40 1.97
N LEU A 79 -15.00 0.85 3.16
CA LEU A 79 -15.88 0.93 4.32
C LEU A 79 -17.03 1.91 4.09
N ASP A 80 -16.77 3.06 3.48
CA ASP A 80 -17.79 4.06 3.16
C ASP A 80 -18.77 3.54 2.11
N ASN A 81 -18.29 2.81 1.10
CA ASN A 81 -19.17 2.18 0.12
C ASN A 81 -20.10 1.16 0.80
N ALA A 82 -19.55 0.24 1.60
CA ALA A 82 -20.34 -0.75 2.34
C ALA A 82 -21.38 -0.10 3.27
N ARG A 83 -21.01 0.98 3.96
CA ARG A 83 -21.91 1.73 4.87
C ARG A 83 -23.09 2.39 4.14
N ARG A 84 -22.90 2.87 2.90
CA ARG A 84 -23.99 3.47 2.10
C ARG A 84 -25.12 2.48 1.82
N TYR A 85 -24.79 1.19 1.74
CA TYR A 85 -25.75 0.10 1.55
C TYR A 85 -26.22 -0.52 2.88
N GLY A 86 -25.89 0.09 4.01
CA GLY A 86 -26.29 -0.38 5.34
C GLY A 86 -25.58 -1.66 5.79
N LEU A 87 -24.47 -2.03 5.17
CA LEU A 87 -23.69 -3.21 5.56
C LEU A 87 -22.76 -2.89 6.73
N LYS A 88 -22.70 -3.80 7.70
CA LYS A 88 -21.74 -3.73 8.80
C LYS A 88 -20.55 -4.62 8.50
N VAL A 89 -19.40 -4.01 8.21
CA VAL A 89 -18.14 -4.73 7.98
C VAL A 89 -17.52 -5.16 9.30
N ASP A 90 -17.27 -6.45 9.46
CA ASP A 90 -16.59 -7.04 10.62
C ASP A 90 -15.09 -7.18 10.39
N LYS A 91 -14.70 -7.58 9.18
CA LYS A 91 -13.33 -7.85 8.80
C LYS A 91 -13.12 -7.41 7.35
N LEU A 92 -11.98 -6.78 7.09
CA LEU A 92 -11.57 -6.33 5.78
C LEU A 92 -10.10 -6.68 5.59
N ARG A 93 -9.79 -7.32 4.46
CA ARG A 93 -8.43 -7.62 4.03
C ARG A 93 -8.31 -7.19 2.59
N VAL A 94 -7.39 -6.27 2.33
CA VAL A 94 -7.17 -5.72 0.99
C VAL A 94 -5.69 -5.64 0.77
N ARG A 95 -5.28 -6.10 -0.41
CA ARG A 95 -3.94 -5.93 -0.93
C ARG A 95 -3.92 -5.12 -2.20
N LYS A 96 -2.81 -4.44 -2.43
CA LYS A 96 -2.52 -3.79 -3.71
C LYS A 96 -1.97 -4.83 -4.68
N ILE A 97 -2.51 -4.89 -5.89
CA ILE A 97 -2.01 -5.80 -6.95
C ILE A 97 -1.15 -5.03 -7.94
N LEU A 98 -1.69 -3.91 -8.43
CA LEU A 98 -1.02 -2.98 -9.34
C LEU A 98 -1.31 -1.55 -8.88
N GLU A 99 -0.73 -0.57 -9.56
CA GLU A 99 -1.08 0.81 -9.34
C GLU A 99 -2.58 1.04 -9.54
N ASN A 100 -3.25 1.58 -8.52
CA ASN A 100 -4.71 1.78 -8.48
C ASN A 100 -5.58 0.52 -8.64
N VAL A 101 -4.99 -0.68 -8.62
CA VAL A 101 -5.72 -1.95 -8.64
C VAL A 101 -5.53 -2.68 -7.32
N TYR A 102 -6.65 -2.99 -6.67
CA TYR A 102 -6.68 -3.61 -5.36
C TYR A 102 -7.50 -4.89 -5.42
N GLN A 103 -7.15 -5.86 -4.58
CA GLN A 103 -7.90 -7.09 -4.43
C GLN A 103 -8.08 -7.42 -2.95
N GLY A 104 -9.23 -7.95 -2.57
CA GLY A 104 -9.46 -8.27 -1.17
C GLY A 104 -10.70 -9.11 -0.88
N ASP A 105 -10.88 -9.36 0.41
CA ASP A 105 -12.07 -9.98 0.98
C ASP A 105 -12.62 -9.12 2.12
N MET A 106 -13.95 -9.11 2.25
CA MET A 106 -14.60 -8.54 3.42
C MET A 106 -15.70 -9.41 3.96
N ILE A 107 -15.81 -9.44 5.29
CA ILE A 107 -16.88 -10.12 6.00
C ILE A 107 -17.90 -9.06 6.42
N VAL A 108 -19.13 -9.21 5.94
CA VAL A 108 -20.25 -8.34 6.27
C VAL A 108 -21.27 -9.08 7.12
N ARG A 109 -21.79 -8.41 8.14
CA ARG A 109 -22.93 -8.88 8.90
C ARG A 109 -24.21 -8.28 8.36
N VAL A 110 -25.16 -9.16 8.07
CA VAL A 110 -26.51 -8.79 7.65
C VAL A 110 -27.53 -9.18 8.72
N SER A 111 -28.58 -8.40 8.81
CA SER A 111 -29.77 -8.74 9.57
C SER A 111 -30.60 -9.76 8.79
N SER A 112 -31.29 -10.61 9.54
CA SER A 112 -31.93 -11.81 9.01
C SER A 112 -33.41 -11.63 8.68
N ASP A 113 -33.86 -10.39 8.79
CA ASP A 113 -35.12 -9.88 8.28
C ASP A 113 -35.09 -9.72 6.75
N LYS A 114 -33.91 -9.72 6.13
CA LYS A 114 -33.73 -9.63 4.68
C LYS A 114 -33.73 -11.00 4.02
N SER A 115 -34.32 -11.09 2.82
CA SER A 115 -34.26 -12.31 2.02
C SER A 115 -32.84 -12.56 1.49
N LEU A 116 -32.54 -13.81 1.16
CA LEU A 116 -31.26 -14.15 0.54
C LEU A 116 -31.08 -13.42 -0.80
N GLU A 117 -32.15 -13.27 -1.60
CA GLU A 117 -32.08 -12.51 -2.86
C GLU A 117 -31.78 -11.03 -2.62
N GLU A 118 -32.40 -10.41 -1.61
CA GLU A 118 -32.14 -9.00 -1.26
C GLU A 118 -30.69 -8.78 -0.84
N ILE A 119 -30.15 -9.72 -0.04
CA ILE A 119 -28.76 -9.68 0.40
C ILE A 119 -27.81 -9.80 -0.80
N HIS A 120 -28.07 -10.76 -1.70
CA HIS A 120 -27.27 -10.92 -2.92
C HIS A 120 -27.34 -9.69 -3.82
N ALA A 121 -28.51 -9.08 -4.03
CA ALA A 121 -28.64 -7.89 -4.85
C ALA A 121 -27.84 -6.70 -4.30
N ILE A 122 -27.81 -6.54 -2.96
CA ILE A 122 -26.99 -5.51 -2.31
C ILE A 122 -25.50 -5.79 -2.53
N ILE A 123 -25.08 -7.03 -2.33
CA ILE A 123 -23.68 -7.47 -2.50
C ILE A 123 -23.20 -7.25 -3.92
N ASP A 124 -23.95 -7.70 -4.92
CA ASP A 124 -23.63 -7.53 -6.33
C ASP A 124 -23.48 -6.04 -6.70
N THR A 125 -24.29 -5.18 -6.08
CA THR A 125 -24.20 -3.73 -6.30
C THR A 125 -22.93 -3.16 -5.68
N VAL A 126 -22.59 -3.54 -4.45
CA VAL A 126 -21.36 -3.12 -3.77
C VAL A 126 -20.12 -3.60 -4.54
N GLU A 127 -20.08 -4.87 -4.95
CA GLU A 127 -18.98 -5.43 -5.74
C GLU A 127 -18.81 -4.68 -7.06
N ARG A 128 -19.91 -4.36 -7.76
CA ARG A 128 -19.88 -3.60 -9.01
C ARG A 128 -19.33 -2.19 -8.81
N ASP A 129 -19.78 -1.47 -7.79
CA ASP A 129 -19.32 -0.11 -7.48
C ASP A 129 -17.81 -0.07 -7.15
N LEU A 130 -17.34 -1.05 -6.38
CA LEU A 130 -15.94 -1.18 -6.02
C LEU A 130 -15.08 -1.55 -7.23
N LYS A 131 -15.59 -2.42 -8.10
CA LYS A 131 -14.90 -2.84 -9.34
C LYS A 131 -14.71 -1.68 -10.31
N LEU A 132 -15.70 -0.79 -10.44
CA LEU A 132 -15.57 0.46 -11.22
C LEU A 132 -14.46 1.39 -10.70
N SER A 133 -14.11 1.25 -9.41
CA SER A 133 -13.04 2.01 -8.76
C SER A 133 -11.69 1.29 -8.73
N GLY A 134 -11.55 0.17 -9.47
CA GLY A 134 -10.34 -0.65 -9.51
C GLY A 134 -10.14 -1.57 -8.30
N ILE A 135 -11.19 -1.87 -7.54
CA ILE A 135 -11.12 -2.72 -6.35
C ILE A 135 -11.92 -4.00 -6.60
N ASP A 136 -11.23 -5.13 -6.71
CA ASP A 136 -11.83 -6.46 -6.84
C ASP A 136 -12.04 -7.07 -5.44
N MET A 137 -13.28 -7.11 -4.98
CA MET A 137 -13.62 -7.59 -3.64
C MET A 137 -14.47 -8.85 -3.70
N SER A 138 -14.17 -9.82 -2.85
CA SER A 138 -15.09 -10.90 -2.52
C SER A 138 -15.79 -10.61 -1.19
N ILE A 139 -17.12 -10.63 -1.18
CA ILE A 139 -17.91 -10.35 0.02
C ILE A 139 -18.43 -11.65 0.63
N HIS A 140 -18.02 -11.95 1.86
CA HIS A 140 -18.55 -13.05 2.65
C HIS A 140 -19.61 -12.55 3.62
N VAL A 141 -20.77 -13.22 3.63
CA VAL A 141 -21.90 -12.86 4.48
C VAL A 141 -21.95 -13.74 5.70
N GLU A 142 -21.93 -13.13 6.88
CA GLU A 142 -22.22 -13.81 8.14
C GLU A 142 -23.55 -13.34 8.75
N PRO A 143 -24.37 -14.25 9.30
CA PRO A 143 -25.55 -13.88 10.06
C PRO A 143 -25.19 -13.17 11.36
N SER A 144 -26.08 -12.31 11.84
CA SER A 144 -25.86 -11.55 13.09
C SER A 144 -25.69 -12.46 14.32
N ILE A 145 -24.88 -12.03 15.30
CA ILE A 145 -24.54 -12.79 16.53
C ILE A 145 -25.77 -13.25 17.31
N ARG A 146 -26.88 -12.50 17.27
CA ARG A 146 -28.14 -12.86 17.94
C ARG A 146 -28.67 -14.22 17.46
N GLU A 147 -28.31 -14.63 16.25
CA GLU A 147 -28.87 -15.83 15.62
C GLU A 147 -27.93 -17.04 15.59
N ARG A 148 -26.60 -16.83 15.69
CA ARG A 148 -25.68 -17.94 16.00
C ARG A 148 -26.07 -18.70 17.27
N ARG A 149 -26.77 -18.03 18.20
CA ARG A 149 -27.31 -18.65 19.42
C ARG A 149 -28.66 -19.37 19.21
N ARG A 150 -29.47 -18.96 18.24
CA ARG A 150 -30.76 -19.62 17.91
C ARG A 150 -30.58 -20.88 17.07
N GLY A 151 -29.54 -20.94 16.24
CA GLY A 151 -29.24 -22.09 15.35
C GLY A 151 -28.53 -23.28 16.01
N LYS A 152 -28.21 -23.25 17.31
CA LYS A 152 -27.74 -24.45 18.03
C LYS A 152 -28.91 -25.40 18.28
N VAL A 153 -29.43 -26.03 17.22
CA VAL A 153 -30.30 -27.19 17.35
C VAL A 153 -29.41 -28.36 17.79
N SER A 154 -29.69 -28.87 18.99
CA SER A 154 -29.12 -30.09 19.52
C SER A 154 -29.52 -31.25 18.59
N PHE A 155 -28.59 -31.73 17.77
CA PHE A 155 -28.72 -33.07 17.21
C PHE A 155 -28.52 -34.05 18.36
N LYS A 156 -29.62 -34.66 18.81
CA LYS A 156 -29.62 -35.90 19.58
C LYS A 156 -29.70 -37.07 18.62
#